data_AF-N1J688-F1
#
_entry.id   AF-N1J688-F1
#
_cell.length_a   1.000
_cell.length_b   1.000
_cell.length_c   1.000
_cell.angle_alpha   90.00
_cell.angle_beta   90.00
_cell.angle_gamma   90.00
#
_symmetry.space_group_name_H-M   'P 1'
#
loop_
_entity.id
_entity.type
_entity.pdbx_description
1 polymer ?
#
loop_
_entity_poly.entity_id
_entity_poly.type
_entity_poly.pdbx_seq_one_letter_code
_entity_poly.pdbx_strand_id
1 'polypeptide(L)'
;MWGISYWIFPVIAGSCWLSMLLGLLLHWISSGRPHYVSMNSSQKIAYISDIGADSLKPLFIAGCAATTVFLNLSFFSERLLRHNGRLIRNTSTFQKILVWLSIIFSCMGSVGLIMLSIYDTISHPEIHDIFLALFISGYIISAFMICCEYQRLSYQNHEYRMLGTSFWLKLAFTVIELFVAIAFAYVSRIKNYNEAAIIEWTLAFIFTLYVYSFFLDLFPAARRGSELPCGRGTPDEVVGIRIGNNPRANALKIRLQHNLARDNQAETGLL
;
A
#
# COMPACT_ATOMS: atom_id res chain seq x y z
N MET A 1 2.57 1.31 -25.99
CA MET A 1 2.95 0.29 -24.97
C MET A 1 1.78 0.19 -24.01
N TRP A 2 1.21 -1.00 -23.80
CA TRP A 2 0.04 -1.20 -22.94
C TRP A 2 0.41 -0.76 -21.52
N GLY A 3 0.00 0.45 -21.15
CA GLY A 3 0.32 1.07 -19.88
C GLY A 3 -0.51 0.44 -18.78
N ILE A 4 -0.07 -0.72 -18.28
CA ILE A 4 -0.62 -1.25 -17.03
C ILE A 4 -0.33 -0.20 -15.98
N SER A 5 -1.40 0.43 -15.52
CA SER A 5 -1.29 1.50 -14.56
C SER A 5 -1.06 0.87 -13.20
N TYR A 6 0.22 0.78 -12.79
CA TYR A 6 0.69 0.08 -11.58
C TYR A 6 -0.11 0.40 -10.31
N TRP A 7 -0.77 1.57 -10.23
CA TRP A 7 -1.65 1.94 -9.13
C TRP A 7 -2.90 1.05 -8.97
N ILE A 8 -3.27 0.28 -9.99
CA ILE A 8 -4.46 -0.58 -9.95
C ILE A 8 -4.27 -1.79 -9.04
N PHE A 9 -3.03 -2.26 -8.87
CA PHE A 9 -2.73 -3.45 -8.07
C PHE A 9 -3.15 -3.33 -6.60
N PRO A 10 -2.75 -2.27 -5.86
CA PRO A 10 -3.18 -2.14 -4.46
C PRO A 10 -4.69 -1.86 -4.35
N VAL A 11 -5.30 -1.24 -5.36
CA VAL A 11 -6.75 -0.99 -5.39
C VAL A 11 -7.50 -2.30 -5.52
N ILE A 12 -7.10 -3.19 -6.43
CA ILE A 12 -7.71 -4.51 -6.58
C ILE A 12 -7.49 -5.33 -5.31
N ALA A 13 -6.26 -5.34 -4.76
CA ALA A 13 -5.95 -6.07 -3.52
C ALA A 13 -6.86 -5.62 -2.36
N GLY A 14 -6.91 -4.31 -2.09
CA GLY A 14 -7.74 -3.75 -1.03
C GLY A 14 -9.24 -3.97 -1.26
N SER A 15 -9.69 -3.91 -2.52
CA SER A 15 -11.10 -4.14 -2.88
C SER A 15 -11.51 -5.60 -2.69
N CYS A 16 -10.67 -6.56 -3.11
CA CYS A 16 -10.91 -7.99 -2.91
C CYS A 16 -10.98 -8.32 -1.41
N TRP A 17 -10.03 -7.82 -0.62
CA TRP A 17 -9.99 -8.01 0.82
C TRP A 17 -11.23 -7.41 1.51
N LEU A 18 -11.53 -6.14 1.23
CA LEU A 18 -12.67 -5.46 1.81
C LEU A 18 -14.00 -6.13 1.43
N SER A 19 -14.16 -6.51 0.17
CA SER A 19 -15.38 -7.17 -0.31
C SER A 19 -15.58 -8.53 0.35
N MET A 20 -14.50 -9.29 0.54
CA MET A 20 -14.53 -10.54 1.29
C MET A 20 -14.94 -10.30 2.75
N LEU A 21 -14.32 -9.36 3.45
CA LEU A 21 -14.66 -9.02 4.85
C LEU A 21 -16.12 -8.56 4.99
N LEU A 22 -16.57 -7.66 4.13
CA LEU A 22 -17.96 -7.20 4.13
C LEU A 22 -18.92 -8.33 3.79
N GLY A 23 -18.57 -9.20 2.84
CA GLY A 23 -19.38 -10.38 2.50
C GLY A 23 -19.57 -11.31 3.68
N LEU A 24 -18.48 -11.65 4.40
CA LEU A 24 -18.53 -12.48 5.61
C LEU A 24 -19.35 -11.80 6.72
N LEU A 25 -19.10 -10.52 6.98
CA LEU A 25 -19.78 -9.77 8.04
C LEU A 25 -21.29 -9.63 7.78
N LEU A 26 -21.64 -9.22 6.55
CA LEU A 26 -23.04 -9.05 6.15
C LEU A 26 -23.78 -10.38 6.16
N HIS A 27 -23.15 -11.46 5.69
CA HIS A 27 -23.73 -12.79 5.76
C HIS A 27 -24.03 -13.18 7.21
N TRP A 28 -23.05 -13.06 8.12
CA TRP A 28 -23.24 -13.39 9.53
C TRP A 28 -24.36 -12.58 10.19
N ILE A 29 -24.44 -11.28 9.92
CA ILE A 29 -25.49 -10.42 10.46
C ILE A 29 -26.86 -10.80 9.86
N SER A 30 -26.95 -11.00 8.56
CA SER A 30 -28.21 -11.32 7.86
C SER A 30 -28.78 -12.68 8.24
N SER A 31 -27.92 -13.64 8.59
CA SER A 31 -28.29 -14.98 9.07
C SER A 31 -28.69 -15.01 10.55
N GLY A 32 -28.79 -13.85 11.21
CA GLY A 32 -29.18 -13.76 12.61
C GLY A 32 -28.07 -14.08 13.60
N ARG A 33 -26.79 -13.96 13.19
CA ARG A 33 -25.59 -14.23 14.01
C ARG A 33 -25.54 -15.67 14.53
N PRO A 34 -25.52 -16.68 13.63
CA PRO A 34 -25.43 -18.07 14.05
C PRO A 34 -24.16 -18.33 14.86
N HIS A 35 -24.26 -19.33 15.75
CA HIS A 35 -23.12 -19.86 16.49
C HIS A 35 -22.53 -21.02 15.68
N TYR A 36 -21.31 -20.86 15.17
CA TYR A 36 -20.65 -21.85 14.32
C TYR A 36 -20.00 -22.96 15.14
N VAL A 37 -19.76 -24.11 14.52
CA VAL A 37 -19.09 -25.27 15.16
C VAL A 37 -17.65 -24.95 15.56
N SER A 38 -16.99 -24.05 14.85
CA SER A 38 -15.64 -23.57 15.19
C SER A 38 -15.61 -22.61 16.39
N MET A 39 -16.76 -22.05 16.79
CA MET A 39 -16.85 -21.13 17.92
C MET A 39 -16.77 -21.87 19.24
N ASN A 40 -16.14 -21.26 20.24
CA ASN A 40 -16.18 -21.77 21.60
C ASN A 40 -17.58 -21.57 22.21
N SER A 41 -18.04 -22.46 23.10
CA SER A 41 -19.35 -22.34 23.77
C SER A 41 -19.60 -21.00 24.48
N SER A 42 -18.55 -20.29 24.90
CA SER A 42 -18.64 -18.98 25.56
C SER A 42 -18.62 -17.78 24.58
N GLN A 43 -18.39 -18.04 23.30
CA GLN A 43 -18.21 -17.04 22.26
C GLN A 43 -19.57 -16.64 21.65
N LYS A 44 -19.79 -15.32 21.55
CA LYS A 44 -21.00 -14.69 21.00
C LYS A 44 -20.72 -13.95 19.70
N ILE A 45 -19.47 -13.50 19.50
CA ILE A 45 -19.03 -12.80 18.29
C ILE A 45 -18.14 -13.76 17.50
N ALA A 46 -18.52 -14.04 16.25
CA ALA A 46 -17.75 -14.91 15.38
C ALA A 46 -16.45 -14.22 14.93
N TYR A 47 -15.34 -14.96 14.94
CA TYR A 47 -14.12 -14.56 14.25
C TYR A 47 -14.37 -14.54 12.73
N ILE A 48 -13.52 -13.84 11.99
CA ILE A 48 -13.54 -13.86 10.52
C ILE A 48 -13.35 -15.29 10.03
N SER A 49 -12.41 -16.01 10.65
CA SER A 49 -12.10 -17.40 10.36
C SER A 49 -13.27 -18.36 10.66
N ASP A 50 -14.11 -18.08 11.66
CA ASP A 50 -15.29 -18.91 11.97
C ASP A 50 -16.30 -18.89 10.82
N ILE A 51 -16.60 -17.70 10.30
CA ILE A 51 -17.53 -17.54 9.17
C ILE A 51 -16.87 -18.06 7.89
N GLY A 52 -15.56 -17.82 7.74
CA GLY A 52 -14.76 -18.29 6.61
C GLY A 52 -14.54 -19.80 6.57
N ALA A 53 -14.76 -20.52 7.66
CA ALA A 53 -14.66 -21.98 7.72
C ALA A 53 -15.95 -22.71 7.31
N ASP A 54 -17.09 -22.01 7.29
CA ASP A 54 -18.41 -22.56 7.00
C ASP A 54 -18.74 -22.48 5.48
N SER A 55 -20.00 -22.20 5.13
CA SER A 55 -20.52 -22.15 3.76
C SER A 55 -19.81 -21.15 2.85
N LEU A 56 -19.13 -20.13 3.41
CA LEU A 56 -18.39 -19.11 2.68
C LEU A 56 -16.88 -19.40 2.53
N LYS A 57 -16.44 -20.62 2.80
CA LYS A 57 -15.03 -21.02 2.61
C LYS A 57 -14.47 -20.75 1.20
N PRO A 58 -15.19 -21.00 0.09
CA PRO A 58 -14.70 -20.66 -1.24
C PRO A 58 -14.48 -19.15 -1.43
N LEU A 59 -15.35 -18.31 -0.85
CA LEU A 59 -15.22 -16.86 -0.89
C LEU A 59 -13.98 -16.41 -0.10
N PHE A 60 -13.74 -17.00 1.07
CA PHE A 60 -12.59 -16.69 1.91
C PHE A 60 -11.27 -17.05 1.21
N ILE A 61 -11.17 -18.27 0.65
CA ILE A 61 -9.98 -18.71 -0.09
C ILE A 61 -9.73 -17.83 -1.32
N ALA A 62 -10.76 -17.56 -2.13
CA ALA A 62 -10.62 -16.75 -3.33
C ALA A 62 -10.23 -15.30 -2.99
N GLY A 63 -10.83 -14.71 -1.95
CA GLY A 63 -10.52 -13.37 -1.47
C GLY A 63 -9.08 -13.24 -0.94
N CYS A 64 -8.63 -14.20 -0.13
CA CYS A 64 -7.25 -14.26 0.35
C CYS A 64 -6.24 -14.42 -0.79
N ALA A 65 -6.48 -15.33 -1.73
CA ALA A 65 -5.61 -15.56 -2.88
C ALA A 65 -5.53 -14.33 -3.80
N ALA A 66 -6.66 -13.73 -4.15
CA ALA A 66 -6.68 -12.52 -4.97
C ALA A 66 -5.96 -11.36 -4.28
N THR A 67 -6.27 -11.11 -3.01
CA THR A 67 -5.65 -10.02 -2.22
C THR A 67 -4.14 -10.15 -2.20
N THR A 68 -3.62 -11.33 -1.84
CA THR A 68 -2.17 -11.58 -1.70
C THR A 68 -1.41 -11.48 -3.02
N VAL A 69 -1.99 -11.99 -4.13
CA VAL A 69 -1.36 -11.88 -5.45
C VAL A 69 -1.22 -10.41 -5.86
N PHE A 70 -2.31 -9.64 -5.80
CA PHE A 70 -2.28 -8.22 -6.19
C PHE A 70 -1.48 -7.36 -5.21
N LEU A 71 -1.47 -7.71 -3.93
CA LEU A 71 -0.64 -7.03 -2.94
C LEU A 71 0.84 -7.26 -3.26
N ASN A 72 1.31 -8.49 -3.47
CA ASN A 72 2.69 -8.75 -3.89
C ASN A 72 3.05 -8.04 -5.19
N LEU A 73 2.16 -8.02 -6.19
CA LEU A 73 2.38 -7.25 -7.42
C LEU A 73 2.58 -5.76 -7.14
N SER A 74 1.93 -5.20 -6.11
CA SER A 74 2.14 -3.82 -5.66
C SER A 74 3.56 -3.62 -5.13
N PHE A 75 4.05 -4.52 -4.27
CA PHE A 75 5.44 -4.51 -3.78
C PHE A 75 6.46 -4.62 -4.93
N PHE A 76 6.26 -5.55 -5.86
CA PHE A 76 7.12 -5.70 -7.04
C PHE A 76 7.07 -4.46 -7.93
N SER A 77 5.90 -3.84 -8.10
CA SER A 77 5.73 -2.64 -8.90
C SER A 77 6.47 -1.44 -8.31
N GLU A 78 6.41 -1.23 -7.00
CA GLU A 78 7.20 -0.20 -6.32
C GLU A 78 8.70 -0.42 -6.57
N ARG A 79 9.18 -1.67 -6.48
CA ARG A 79 10.58 -2.01 -6.77
C ARG A 79 10.95 -1.72 -8.23
N LEU A 80 10.14 -2.15 -9.19
CA LEU A 80 10.40 -1.94 -10.62
C LEU A 80 10.42 -0.45 -10.97
N LEU A 81 9.50 0.33 -10.42
CA LEU A 81 9.44 1.78 -10.63
C LEU A 81 10.64 2.51 -10.01
N ARG A 82 11.15 2.05 -8.85
CA ARG A 82 12.42 2.55 -8.26
C ARG A 82 13.63 2.18 -9.09
N HIS A 83 13.65 0.98 -9.66
CA HIS A 83 14.76 0.54 -10.53
C HIS A 83 14.80 1.33 -11.84
N ASN A 84 13.63 1.59 -12.44
CA ASN A 84 13.49 2.34 -13.70
C ASN A 84 13.61 3.87 -13.52
N GLY A 85 13.90 4.36 -12.31
CA GLY A 85 14.09 5.79 -12.04
C GLY A 85 12.81 6.63 -12.04
N ARG A 86 11.62 6.01 -12.06
CA ARG A 86 10.31 6.69 -11.94
C ARG A 86 9.95 7.01 -10.49
N LEU A 87 10.60 6.33 -9.53
CA LEU A 87 10.63 6.62 -8.10
C LEU A 87 12.07 6.91 -7.67
N ILE A 88 12.26 7.56 -6.52
CA ILE A 88 13.60 7.88 -6.00
C ILE A 88 14.42 6.59 -5.87
N ARG A 89 15.56 6.56 -6.56
CA ARG A 89 16.40 5.37 -6.68
C ARG A 89 17.16 5.10 -5.37
N ASN A 90 17.26 3.83 -5.00
CA ASN A 90 18.02 3.40 -3.83
C ASN A 90 19.53 3.50 -4.14
N THR A 91 20.22 4.39 -3.43
CA THR A 91 21.66 4.67 -3.62
C THR A 91 22.53 3.74 -2.76
N SER A 92 22.03 3.32 -1.59
CA SER A 92 22.78 2.51 -0.63
C SER A 92 22.49 1.01 -0.77
N THR A 93 23.52 0.17 -0.58
CA THR A 93 23.39 -1.30 -0.48
C THR A 93 22.42 -1.72 0.62
N PHE A 94 22.40 -0.99 1.75
CA PHE A 94 21.49 -1.24 2.86
C PHE A 94 20.02 -1.07 2.45
N GLN A 95 19.69 -0.01 1.70
CA GLN A 95 18.35 0.21 1.16
C GLN A 95 17.93 -0.90 0.20
N LYS A 96 18.87 -1.48 -0.57
CA LYS A 96 18.56 -2.62 -1.44
C LYS A 96 18.24 -3.88 -0.64
N ILE A 97 18.98 -4.13 0.45
CA ILE A 97 18.73 -5.26 1.34
C ILE A 97 17.35 -5.14 2.00
N LEU A 98 16.99 -3.96 2.53
CA LEU A 98 15.68 -3.74 3.16
C LEU A 98 14.52 -4.03 2.22
N VAL A 99 14.61 -3.61 0.95
CA VAL A 99 13.56 -3.88 -0.05
C VAL A 99 13.45 -5.36 -0.39
N TRP A 100 14.57 -6.07 -0.52
CA TRP A 100 14.51 -7.50 -0.78
C TRP A 100 13.95 -8.27 0.41
N LEU A 101 14.33 -7.88 1.64
CA LEU A 101 13.75 -8.45 2.86
C LEU A 101 12.25 -8.18 2.96
N SER A 102 11.78 -6.96 2.66
CA SER A 102 10.35 -6.66 2.72
C SER A 102 9.54 -7.51 1.73
N ILE A 103 10.05 -7.72 0.51
CA ILE A 103 9.41 -8.61 -0.47
C ILE A 103 9.37 -10.06 0.03
N ILE A 104 10.47 -10.58 0.57
CA ILE A 104 10.52 -11.96 1.10
C ILE A 104 9.50 -12.15 2.23
N PHE A 105 9.45 -11.23 3.19
CA PHE A 105 8.50 -11.29 4.29
C PHE A 105 7.04 -11.11 3.83
N SER A 106 6.78 -10.28 2.81
CA SER A 106 5.45 -10.17 2.18
C SER A 106 5.02 -11.48 1.52
N CYS A 107 5.94 -12.16 0.82
CA CYS A 107 5.67 -13.48 0.25
C CYS A 107 5.38 -14.52 1.34
N MET A 108 6.12 -14.51 2.45
CA MET A 108 5.85 -15.39 3.60
C MET A 108 4.47 -15.10 4.21
N GLY A 109 4.13 -13.83 4.42
CA GLY A 109 2.80 -13.43 4.91
C GLY A 109 1.68 -13.83 3.96
N SER A 110 1.93 -13.78 2.65
CA SER A 110 0.99 -14.23 1.61
C SER A 110 0.74 -15.73 1.65
N VAL A 111 1.82 -16.52 1.79
CA VAL A 111 1.70 -17.96 1.97
C VAL A 111 0.92 -18.27 3.24
N GLY A 112 1.21 -17.57 4.35
CA GLY A 112 0.45 -17.69 5.59
C GLY A 112 -1.05 -17.44 5.39
N LEU A 113 -1.41 -16.35 4.69
CA LEU A 113 -2.81 -15.98 4.46
C LEU A 113 -3.57 -16.95 3.54
N ILE A 114 -2.90 -17.50 2.51
CA ILE A 114 -3.52 -18.54 1.67
C ILE A 114 -3.68 -19.83 2.47
N MET A 115 -2.64 -20.25 3.20
CA MET A 115 -2.67 -21.51 3.95
C MET A 115 -3.70 -21.48 5.07
N LEU A 116 -3.83 -20.38 5.84
CA LEU A 116 -4.88 -20.27 6.87
C LEU A 116 -6.28 -20.31 6.26
N SER A 117 -6.47 -19.85 5.02
CA SER A 117 -7.78 -19.93 4.36
C SER A 117 -8.17 -21.37 3.96
N ILE A 118 -7.18 -22.24 3.74
CA ILE A 118 -7.37 -23.65 3.38
C ILE A 118 -7.52 -24.51 4.63
N TYR A 119 -6.59 -24.36 5.58
CA TYR A 119 -6.57 -25.04 6.87
C TYR A 119 -7.48 -24.29 7.85
N ASP A 120 -8.77 -24.66 7.82
CA ASP A 120 -9.80 -24.03 8.64
C ASP A 120 -9.69 -24.35 10.13
N THR A 121 -10.39 -23.54 10.92
CA THR A 121 -10.48 -23.65 12.39
C THR A 121 -11.27 -24.89 12.86
N ILE A 122 -11.99 -25.57 11.96
CA ILE A 122 -12.77 -26.77 12.28
C ILE A 122 -11.87 -28.01 12.29
N SER A 123 -11.03 -28.15 11.27
CA SER A 123 -10.25 -29.37 11.03
C SER A 123 -8.87 -29.29 11.63
N HIS A 124 -8.23 -28.11 11.63
CA HIS A 124 -6.83 -27.94 12.02
C HIS A 124 -6.58 -26.62 12.78
N PRO A 125 -7.19 -26.40 13.96
CA PRO A 125 -7.11 -25.12 14.68
C PRO A 125 -5.68 -24.70 15.05
N GLU A 126 -4.82 -25.64 15.46
CA GLU A 126 -3.42 -25.31 15.79
C GLU A 126 -2.61 -24.85 14.56
N ILE A 127 -2.87 -25.48 13.40
CA ILE A 127 -2.20 -25.15 12.14
C ILE A 127 -2.70 -23.78 11.64
N HIS A 128 -4.00 -23.53 11.75
CA HIS A 128 -4.62 -22.24 11.45
C HIS A 128 -3.94 -21.11 12.24
N ASP A 129 -3.77 -21.28 13.55
CA ASP A 129 -3.17 -20.26 14.42
C ASP A 129 -1.69 -19.99 14.08
N ILE A 130 -0.94 -21.02 13.69
CA ILE A 130 0.45 -20.88 13.22
C ILE A 130 0.49 -20.05 11.93
N PHE A 131 -0.40 -20.34 10.96
CA PHE A 131 -0.46 -19.58 9.71
C PHE A 131 -1.00 -18.17 9.89
N LEU A 132 -1.91 -17.94 10.85
CA LEU A 132 -2.36 -16.62 11.26
C LEU A 132 -1.20 -15.80 11.83
N ALA A 133 -0.38 -16.40 12.69
CA ALA A 133 0.83 -15.75 13.21
C ALA A 133 1.84 -15.46 12.09
N LEU A 134 2.04 -16.37 11.14
CA LEU A 134 2.91 -16.18 9.98
C LEU A 134 2.42 -15.04 9.08
N PHE A 135 1.11 -14.96 8.84
CA PHE A 135 0.46 -13.88 8.09
C PHE A 135 0.73 -12.52 8.74
N ILE A 136 0.35 -12.36 10.02
CA ILE A 136 0.46 -11.09 10.75
C ILE A 136 1.92 -10.66 10.86
N SER A 137 2.80 -11.56 11.31
CA SER A 137 4.23 -11.23 11.49
C SER A 137 4.91 -10.94 10.16
N GLY A 138 4.61 -11.70 9.10
CA GLY A 138 5.17 -11.49 7.77
C GLY A 138 4.87 -10.09 7.23
N TYR A 139 3.61 -9.66 7.26
CA TYR A 139 3.25 -8.32 6.78
C TYR A 139 3.75 -7.19 7.68
N ILE A 140 3.73 -7.34 9.00
CA ILE A 140 4.26 -6.33 9.93
C ILE A 140 5.77 -6.15 9.75
N ILE A 141 6.53 -7.25 9.67
CA ILE A 141 7.98 -7.18 9.45
C ILE A 141 8.27 -6.55 8.09
N SER A 142 7.52 -6.95 7.05
CA SER A 142 7.64 -6.35 5.72
C SER A 142 7.38 -4.83 5.74
N ALA A 143 6.31 -4.40 6.40
CA ALA A 143 5.94 -3.00 6.56
C ALA A 143 7.00 -2.19 7.32
N PHE A 144 7.56 -2.76 8.39
CA PHE A 144 8.66 -2.16 9.14
C PHE A 144 9.90 -1.96 8.25
N MET A 145 10.28 -2.96 7.46
CA MET A 145 11.42 -2.85 6.53
C MET A 145 11.20 -1.76 5.47
N ILE A 146 9.97 -1.64 4.94
CA ILE A 146 9.59 -0.53 4.05
C ILE A 146 9.73 0.82 4.76
N CYS A 147 9.22 0.94 5.98
CA CYS A 147 9.30 2.19 6.74
C CYS A 147 10.76 2.60 6.99
N CYS A 148 11.63 1.66 7.35
CA CYS A 148 13.07 1.90 7.50
C CYS A 148 13.74 2.34 6.19
N GLU A 149 13.36 1.73 5.05
CA GLU A 149 13.85 2.14 3.74
C GLU A 149 13.46 3.60 3.45
N TYR A 150 12.18 3.93 3.64
CA TYR A 150 11.64 5.26 3.39
C TYR A 150 12.23 6.33 4.30
N GLN A 151 12.40 6.06 5.61
CA GLN A 151 13.00 7.02 6.54
C GLN A 151 14.42 7.41 6.08
N ARG A 152 15.21 6.43 5.65
CA ARG A 152 16.57 6.69 5.15
C ARG A 152 16.55 7.46 3.83
N LEU A 153 15.59 7.15 2.95
CA LEU A 153 15.44 7.84 1.67
C LEU A 153 15.00 9.29 1.83
N SER A 154 14.10 9.54 2.80
CA SER A 154 13.61 10.86 3.18
C SER A 154 14.74 11.71 3.77
N TYR A 155 15.59 11.13 4.63
CA TYR A 155 16.74 11.84 5.20
C TYR A 155 17.70 12.34 4.12
N GLN A 156 17.90 11.56 3.05
CA GLN A 156 18.81 11.90 1.96
C GLN A 156 18.22 12.91 0.95
N ASN A 157 16.90 13.09 0.89
CA ASN A 157 16.22 13.89 -0.13
C ASN A 157 15.09 14.76 0.46
N HIS A 158 15.46 15.74 1.30
CA HIS A 158 14.52 16.66 2.00
C HIS A 158 13.57 17.46 1.09
N GLU A 159 13.83 17.52 -0.22
CA GLU A 159 13.16 18.38 -1.20
C GLU A 159 11.73 17.91 -1.59
N TYR A 160 11.32 16.66 -1.31
CA TYR A 160 10.05 16.10 -1.80
C TYR A 160 8.96 15.96 -0.73
N ARG A 161 8.31 17.07 -0.35
CA ARG A 161 7.24 17.11 0.69
C ARG A 161 6.02 16.22 0.39
N MET A 162 5.67 16.00 -0.88
CA MET A 162 4.54 15.12 -1.26
C MET A 162 4.81 13.64 -0.99
N LEU A 163 6.07 13.21 -0.83
CA LEU A 163 6.42 11.83 -0.47
C LEU A 163 6.27 11.57 1.05
N GLY A 164 6.31 12.64 1.86
CA GLY A 164 6.21 12.55 3.31
C GLY A 164 4.81 12.16 3.80
N THR A 165 3.74 12.62 3.15
CA THR A 165 2.37 12.33 3.59
C THR A 165 2.02 10.86 3.46
N SER A 166 2.33 10.22 2.32
CA SER A 166 2.10 8.78 2.14
C SER A 166 2.95 7.94 3.10
N PHE A 167 4.18 8.39 3.39
CA PHE A 167 5.04 7.77 4.38
C PHE A 167 4.42 7.80 5.78
N TRP A 168 3.98 8.97 6.26
CA TRP A 168 3.38 9.09 7.60
C TRP A 168 2.09 8.29 7.73
N LEU A 169 1.28 8.19 6.66
CA LEU A 169 0.12 7.32 6.61
C LEU A 169 0.50 5.84 6.75
N LYS A 170 1.47 5.37 5.96
CA LYS A 170 1.97 3.98 6.03
C LYS A 170 2.54 3.65 7.40
N LEU A 171 3.34 4.54 7.97
CA LEU A 171 3.92 4.37 9.29
C LEU A 171 2.83 4.34 10.37
N ALA A 172 1.86 5.25 10.31
CA ALA A 172 0.75 5.29 11.26
C ALA A 172 -0.04 3.98 11.24
N PHE A 173 -0.44 3.49 10.06
CA PHE A 173 -1.13 2.21 9.96
C PHE A 173 -0.28 1.05 10.48
N THR A 174 0.99 0.96 10.08
CA THR A 174 1.89 -0.12 10.52
C THR A 174 2.03 -0.15 12.05
N VAL A 175 2.19 1.03 12.68
CA VAL A 175 2.33 1.13 14.14
C VAL A 175 1.02 0.76 14.83
N ILE A 176 -0.11 1.25 14.32
CA ILE A 176 -1.44 0.90 14.86
C ILE A 176 -1.67 -0.61 14.75
N GLU A 177 -1.41 -1.21 13.59
CA GLU A 177 -1.55 -2.65 13.36
C GLU A 177 -0.68 -3.46 14.31
N LEU A 178 0.56 -3.04 14.55
CA LEU A 178 1.44 -3.71 15.52
C LEU A 178 0.84 -3.71 16.92
N PHE A 179 0.33 -2.58 17.41
CA PHE A 179 -0.29 -2.51 18.74
C PHE A 179 -1.58 -3.33 18.82
N VAL A 180 -2.43 -3.27 17.79
CA VAL A 180 -3.67 -4.05 17.72
C VAL A 180 -3.36 -5.55 17.63
N ALA A 181 -2.32 -5.95 16.90
CA ALA A 181 -1.87 -7.34 16.79
C ALA A 181 -1.33 -7.89 18.12
N ILE A 182 -0.58 -7.08 18.87
CA ILE A 182 -0.12 -7.44 20.22
C ILE A 182 -1.32 -7.60 21.16
N ALA A 183 -2.29 -6.68 21.09
CA ALA A 183 -3.53 -6.78 21.87
C ALA A 183 -4.32 -8.04 21.50
N PHE A 184 -4.45 -8.36 20.21
CA PHE A 184 -5.08 -9.59 19.73
C PHE A 184 -4.38 -10.83 20.30
N ALA A 185 -3.06 -10.91 20.18
CA ALA A 185 -2.29 -12.03 20.71
C ALA A 185 -2.46 -12.18 22.23
N TYR A 186 -2.46 -11.08 22.98
CA TYR A 186 -2.66 -11.11 24.43
C TYR A 186 -4.08 -11.57 24.82
N VAL A 187 -5.12 -10.98 24.21
CA VAL A 187 -6.52 -11.28 24.52
C VAL A 187 -6.88 -12.72 24.13
N SER A 188 -6.36 -13.21 23.00
CA SER A 188 -6.53 -14.61 22.57
C SER A 188 -5.87 -15.58 23.56
N ARG A 189 -4.73 -15.23 24.18
CA ARG A 189 -4.04 -16.08 25.17
C ARG A 189 -4.82 -16.22 26.48
N ILE A 190 -5.50 -15.16 26.91
CA ILE A 190 -6.37 -15.21 28.10
C ILE A 190 -7.76 -15.78 27.81
N LYS A 191 -8.02 -16.24 26.57
CA LYS A 191 -9.27 -16.91 26.13
C LYS A 191 -10.51 -16.02 26.22
N ASN A 192 -10.34 -14.70 26.09
CA ASN A 192 -11.43 -13.75 25.98
C ASN A 192 -11.88 -13.64 24.52
N TYR A 193 -12.67 -14.63 24.07
CA TYR A 193 -12.95 -14.83 22.64
C TYR A 193 -13.74 -13.70 21.99
N ASN A 194 -14.68 -13.06 22.71
CA ASN A 194 -15.51 -11.99 22.16
C ASN A 194 -14.67 -10.74 21.87
N GLU A 195 -13.84 -10.37 22.84
CA GLU A 195 -12.94 -9.23 22.75
C GLU A 195 -11.88 -9.48 21.66
N ALA A 196 -11.32 -10.70 21.61
CA ALA A 196 -10.38 -11.06 20.56
C ALA A 196 -11.03 -11.05 19.17
N ALA A 197 -12.28 -11.47 19.02
CA ALA A 197 -13.00 -11.39 17.73
C ALA A 197 -13.19 -9.94 17.28
N ILE A 198 -13.57 -9.03 18.19
CA ILE A 198 -13.67 -7.59 17.88
C ILE A 198 -12.32 -7.03 17.42
N ILE A 199 -11.24 -7.41 18.10
CA ILE A 199 -9.88 -6.96 17.74
C ILE A 199 -9.46 -7.53 16.38
N GLU A 200 -9.77 -8.81 16.08
CA GLU A 200 -9.48 -9.41 14.78
C GLU A 200 -10.18 -8.66 13.64
N TRP A 201 -11.48 -8.40 13.76
CA TRP A 201 -12.23 -7.60 12.79
C TRP A 201 -11.63 -6.21 12.61
N THR A 202 -11.29 -5.55 13.72
CA THR A 202 -10.65 -4.22 13.70
C THR A 202 -9.31 -4.27 12.97
N LEU A 203 -8.48 -5.27 13.26
CA LEU A 203 -7.18 -5.49 12.63
C LEU A 203 -7.32 -5.72 11.12
N ALA A 204 -8.29 -6.52 10.69
CA ALA A 204 -8.54 -6.80 9.28
C ALA A 204 -9.02 -5.57 8.49
N PHE A 205 -9.83 -4.70 9.10
CA PHE A 205 -10.23 -3.44 8.46
C PHE A 205 -9.07 -2.43 8.40
N ILE A 206 -8.24 -2.34 9.44
CA ILE A 206 -7.04 -1.48 9.40
C ILE A 206 -6.07 -1.97 8.31
N PHE A 207 -5.90 -3.29 8.17
CA PHE A 207 -5.11 -3.87 7.08
C PHE A 207 -5.61 -3.48 5.70
N THR A 208 -6.92 -3.29 5.53
CA THR A 208 -7.49 -2.74 4.28
C THR A 208 -6.94 -1.33 3.99
N LEU A 209 -6.93 -0.46 5.01
CA LEU A 209 -6.44 0.91 4.89
C LEU A 209 -4.92 0.93 4.63
N TYR A 210 -4.18 0.04 5.28
CA TYR A 210 -2.76 -0.18 4.99
C TYR A 210 -2.53 -0.56 3.53
N VAL A 211 -3.28 -1.54 2.98
CA VAL A 211 -3.16 -1.93 1.57
C VAL A 211 -3.48 -0.76 0.63
N TYR A 212 -4.54 0.01 0.90
CA TYR A 212 -4.87 1.19 0.10
C TYR A 212 -3.81 2.30 0.17
N SER A 213 -3.01 2.37 1.23
CA SER A 213 -1.93 3.37 1.32
C SER A 213 -0.90 3.24 0.18
N PHE A 214 -0.71 2.04 -0.39
CA PHE A 214 0.18 1.81 -1.55
C PHE A 214 -0.32 2.48 -2.83
N PHE A 215 -1.62 2.72 -2.96
CA PHE A 215 -2.17 3.48 -4.09
C PHE A 215 -1.59 4.90 -4.13
N LEU A 216 -1.40 5.53 -2.97
CA LEU A 216 -0.87 6.90 -2.89
C LEU A 216 0.58 7.00 -3.39
N ASP A 217 1.35 5.92 -3.32
CA ASP A 217 2.74 5.88 -3.80
C ASP A 217 2.80 5.61 -5.31
N LEU A 218 1.93 4.73 -5.82
CA LEU A 218 1.94 4.31 -7.23
C LEU A 218 1.18 5.29 -8.15
N PHE A 219 0.20 6.02 -7.63
CA PHE A 219 -0.61 6.96 -8.41
C PHE A 219 0.20 8.13 -9.02
N PRO A 220 1.05 8.85 -8.25
CA PRO A 220 1.90 9.90 -8.80
C PRO A 220 2.96 9.36 -9.78
N ALA A 221 3.39 8.11 -9.63
CA ALA A 221 4.36 7.47 -10.53
C ALA A 221 3.75 7.19 -11.91
N ALA A 222 2.46 6.87 -11.99
CA ALA A 222 1.75 6.67 -13.25
C ALA A 222 1.55 7.97 -14.04
N ARG A 223 1.28 9.10 -13.35
CA ARG A 223 1.09 10.42 -13.97
C ARG A 223 2.39 11.04 -14.50
N ARG A 224 3.54 10.76 -13.87
CA ARG A 224 4.87 11.26 -14.30
C ARG A 224 5.50 10.43 -15.43
N GLY A 225 4.69 10.01 -16.39
CA GLY A 225 5.07 9.09 -17.47
C GLY A 225 5.76 9.72 -18.70
N SER A 226 5.97 11.04 -18.76
CA SER A 226 6.51 11.68 -19.97
C SER A 226 7.67 12.66 -19.79
N GLU A 227 8.04 13.06 -18.57
CA GLU A 227 9.05 14.13 -18.40
C GLU A 227 9.91 13.93 -17.14
N LEU A 228 10.92 13.08 -17.22
CA LEU A 228 12.14 13.24 -16.41
C LEU A 228 13.30 12.73 -17.26
N PRO A 229 14.17 13.60 -17.78
CA PRO A 229 15.47 13.18 -18.30
C PRO A 229 16.23 12.50 -17.16
N CYS A 230 16.92 11.40 -17.48
CA CYS A 230 17.83 10.72 -16.59
C CYS A 230 18.64 11.73 -15.77
N GLY A 231 18.59 11.59 -14.45
CA GLY A 231 19.25 12.50 -13.52
C GLY A 231 20.74 12.67 -13.81
N ARG A 232 21.06 13.82 -14.40
CA ARG A 232 22.21 14.66 -14.09
C ARG A 232 21.84 16.13 -14.35
N GLY A 233 20.74 16.59 -13.76
CA GLY A 233 20.37 18.00 -13.73
C GLY A 233 20.63 18.56 -12.34
N THR A 234 21.46 19.58 -12.24
CA THR A 234 21.64 20.37 -11.02
C THR A 234 20.32 21.04 -10.63
N PRO A 235 20.15 21.47 -9.35
CA PRO A 235 18.91 22.09 -8.87
C PRO A 235 18.38 23.26 -9.73
N ASP A 236 19.28 23.92 -10.47
CA ASP A 236 18.97 25.05 -11.35
C ASP A 236 18.11 24.67 -12.58
N GLU A 237 18.21 23.43 -13.06
CA GLU A 237 17.47 22.98 -14.25
C GLU A 237 15.99 22.70 -13.94
N VAL A 238 15.69 22.27 -12.70
CA VAL A 238 14.32 22.01 -12.22
C VAL A 238 13.54 23.32 -12.00
N VAL A 239 14.24 24.39 -11.59
CA VAL A 239 13.66 25.74 -11.50
C VAL A 239 13.42 26.32 -12.89
N GLY A 240 14.32 26.10 -13.85
CA GLY A 240 14.18 26.55 -15.24
C GLY A 240 12.94 25.99 -15.94
N ILE A 241 12.63 24.71 -15.75
CA ILE A 241 11.45 24.06 -16.35
C ILE A 241 10.15 24.60 -15.73
N ARG A 242 10.15 24.88 -14.42
CA ARG A 242 8.96 25.43 -13.73
C ARG A 242 8.63 26.86 -14.14
N ILE A 243 9.63 27.65 -14.53
CA ILE A 243 9.45 29.01 -15.05
C ILE A 243 9.09 28.97 -16.55
N GLY A 244 9.66 28.04 -17.32
CA GLY A 244 9.42 27.90 -18.76
C GLY A 244 8.02 27.41 -19.14
N ASN A 245 7.33 26.69 -18.25
CA ASN A 245 6.01 26.10 -18.54
C ASN A 245 4.81 26.86 -17.95
N ASN A 246 5.02 28.10 -17.48
CA ASN A 246 3.92 28.97 -17.05
C ASN A 246 3.30 29.67 -18.30
N PRO A 247 2.04 29.37 -18.67
CA PRO A 247 1.41 29.94 -19.87
C PRO A 247 1.38 31.48 -19.85
N ARG A 248 1.29 32.08 -18.65
CA ARG A 248 1.32 33.54 -18.47
C ARG A 248 2.71 34.12 -18.72
N ALA A 249 3.77 33.42 -18.34
CA ALA A 249 5.16 33.87 -18.56
C ALA A 249 5.53 33.79 -20.05
N ASN A 250 5.12 32.73 -20.74
CA ASN A 250 5.35 32.60 -22.19
C ASN A 250 4.55 33.65 -22.98
N ALA A 251 3.30 33.93 -22.60
CA ALA A 251 2.53 35.01 -23.20
C ALA A 251 3.20 36.38 -23.00
N LEU A 252 3.76 36.65 -21.82
CA LEU A 252 4.48 37.90 -21.54
C LEU A 252 5.78 38.01 -22.32
N LYS A 253 6.52 36.91 -22.47
CA LYS A 253 7.77 36.85 -23.23
C LYS A 253 7.54 37.07 -24.72
N ILE A 254 6.50 36.47 -25.29
CA ILE A 254 6.07 36.71 -26.69
C ILE A 254 5.65 38.17 -26.88
N ARG A 255 4.90 38.74 -25.93
CA ARG A 255 4.44 40.14 -26.00
C ARG A 255 5.60 41.13 -25.88
N LEU A 256 6.60 40.84 -25.05
CA LEU A 256 7.82 41.63 -24.93
C LEU A 256 8.69 41.53 -26.18
N GLN A 257 8.88 40.33 -26.75
CA GLN A 257 9.62 40.17 -28.00
C GLN A 257 8.94 40.88 -29.18
N HIS A 258 7.60 40.84 -29.24
CA HIS A 258 6.83 41.56 -30.24
C HIS A 258 6.96 43.09 -30.08
N ASN A 259 7.04 43.61 -28.86
CA ASN A 259 7.22 45.06 -28.64
C ASN A 259 8.64 45.51 -28.98
N LEU A 260 9.66 44.75 -28.57
CA LEU A 260 11.07 45.05 -28.89
C LEU A 260 11.34 45.01 -30.40
N ALA A 261 10.72 44.07 -31.13
CA ALA A 261 10.82 44.02 -32.59
C ALA A 261 10.15 45.23 -33.26
N ARG A 262 9.08 45.77 -32.66
CA ARG A 262 8.37 46.95 -33.18
C ARG A 262 9.17 48.23 -32.96
N ASP A 263 9.84 48.36 -31.82
CA ASP A 263 10.68 49.52 -31.49
C ASP A 263 11.94 49.57 -32.38
N ASN A 264 12.57 48.41 -32.65
CA ASN A 264 13.72 48.34 -33.57
C ASN A 264 13.35 48.69 -35.03
N GLN A 265 12.11 48.41 -35.47
CA GLN A 265 11.64 48.81 -36.80
C GLN A 265 11.29 50.31 -36.88
N ALA A 266 10.92 50.93 -35.76
CA ALA A 266 10.68 52.37 -35.71
C ALA A 266 11.98 53.19 -35.77
N GLU A 267 13.07 52.68 -35.17
CA GLU A 267 14.39 53.33 -35.24
C GLU A 267 15.07 53.19 -36.61
N THR A 268 14.80 52.11 -37.36
CA THR A 268 15.40 51.88 -38.69
C THR A 268 14.66 52.55 -39.84
N GLY A 269 13.46 53.11 -39.61
CA GLY A 269 12.69 53.89 -40.59
C GLY A 269 12.95 55.41 -40.58
N LEU A 270 13.91 55.88 -39.76
CA LEU A 270 14.27 57.29 -39.60
C LEU A 270 15.71 57.63 -40.06
N LEU A 271 16.33 56.74 -40.85
CA LEU A 271 17.54 57.00 -41.64
C LEU A 271 17.20 56.97 -43.13
#